data_AF-A0A7S4BMJ6-F1
#
_entry.id   AF-A0A7S4BMJ6-F1
#
_cell.length_a   1.000
_cell.length_b   1.000
_cell.length_c   1.000
_cell.angle_alpha   90.00
_cell.angle_beta   90.00
_cell.angle_gamma   90.00
#
_symmetry.space_group_name_H-M   'P 1'
#
loop_
_entity.id
_entity.type
_entity.pdbx_description
1 polymer ?
#
loop_
_entity_poly.entity_id
_entity_poly.type
_entity_poly.pdbx_seq_one_letter_code
_entity_poly.pdbx_strand_id
1 'polypeptide(L)'
;MNTDDSDGEAPFVWRAAAADSPPVSVRWHSSLDDIPNENPLLLVGHEFLDALPIHQFCRTDKGWRERMVDVREHTAEARRWASPVRSRSDKGHEAAASAAAQAVPIRNLDEDSRVLDFVLAPSPTPASALFAPELPGDAEQAEVCPAARAFTKQAAKRIRQFGGAALLIDYGDDRPPPDTLRGILQHRFVHPLHLPGEVDLSADVDFSALRRVVRQASPELRCPPLSTQRDFLGAMGLEHRVRALLRTCTPPQRQALIEGAMRLVDEAGMGTAYKVFAFSHVSLGPQLPGFLPSSFTEP
;
A
#
# COMPACT_ATOMS: atom_id res chain seq x y z
N MET A 1 -18.86 -35.41 -26.01
CA MET A 1 -19.12 -35.84 -24.63
C MET A 1 -18.98 -34.59 -23.79
N ASN A 2 -20.11 -33.93 -23.51
CA ASN A 2 -20.19 -32.74 -22.67
C ASN A 2 -19.85 -33.14 -21.24
N THR A 3 -18.93 -32.45 -20.60
CA THR A 3 -18.87 -32.34 -19.15
C THR A 3 -19.24 -30.91 -18.82
N ASP A 4 -20.47 -30.80 -18.35
CA ASP A 4 -21.14 -29.61 -17.84
C ASP A 4 -20.54 -29.34 -16.44
N ASP A 5 -19.48 -28.51 -16.37
CA ASP A 5 -18.97 -27.99 -15.10
C ASP A 5 -19.82 -26.79 -14.69
N SER A 6 -21.07 -27.09 -14.34
CA SER A 6 -21.95 -26.18 -13.60
C SER A 6 -21.85 -26.50 -12.11
N ASP A 7 -20.68 -26.27 -11.51
CA ASP A 7 -20.58 -26.18 -10.06
C ASP A 7 -21.19 -24.85 -9.61
N GLY A 8 -22.52 -24.88 -9.51
CA GLY A 8 -23.32 -23.87 -8.84
C GLY A 8 -23.07 -23.91 -7.34
N GLU A 9 -21.90 -23.45 -6.89
CA GLU A 9 -21.76 -23.04 -5.50
C GLU A 9 -22.71 -21.86 -5.27
N ALA A 10 -23.76 -22.10 -4.46
CA ALA A 10 -24.67 -21.06 -4.04
C ALA A 10 -23.86 -19.90 -3.46
N PRO A 11 -24.14 -18.64 -3.85
CA PRO A 11 -23.36 -17.49 -3.39
C PRO A 11 -23.37 -17.45 -1.87
N PHE A 12 -22.19 -17.27 -1.26
CA PHE A 12 -22.07 -17.10 0.18
C PHE A 12 -22.90 -15.87 0.62
N VAL A 13 -24.04 -16.11 1.26
CA VAL A 13 -24.95 -15.05 1.71
C VAL A 13 -24.54 -14.61 3.10
N TRP A 14 -23.86 -13.46 3.20
CA TRP A 14 -23.66 -12.80 4.48
C TRP A 14 -24.88 -11.91 4.80
N ARG A 15 -25.54 -12.18 5.93
CA ARG A 15 -26.61 -11.30 6.42
C ARG A 15 -25.99 -10.25 7.34
N ALA A 16 -26.07 -8.99 6.93
CA ALA A 16 -25.77 -7.89 7.84
C ALA A 16 -26.72 -7.93 9.04
N ALA A 17 -26.23 -7.57 10.23
CA ALA A 17 -26.95 -7.65 11.50
C ALA A 17 -28.15 -6.68 11.64
N ALA A 18 -28.63 -6.08 10.55
CA ALA A 18 -29.92 -5.39 10.52
C ALA A 18 -30.97 -6.41 10.07
N ALA A 19 -31.81 -6.85 11.02
CA ALA A 19 -32.78 -7.94 10.84
C ALA A 19 -33.73 -7.81 9.64
N ASP A 20 -33.87 -6.60 9.06
CA ASP A 20 -34.82 -6.28 7.99
C ASP A 20 -34.17 -5.89 6.64
N SER A 21 -32.84 -5.96 6.49
CA SER A 21 -32.20 -5.67 5.19
C SER A 21 -32.18 -6.89 4.28
N PRO A 22 -32.46 -6.75 2.97
CA PRO A 22 -32.30 -7.87 2.04
C PRO A 22 -30.84 -8.36 2.06
N PRO A 23 -30.61 -9.67 1.89
CA PRO A 23 -29.26 -10.22 1.87
C PRO A 23 -28.42 -9.57 0.76
N VAL A 24 -27.19 -9.18 1.10
CA VAL A 24 -26.23 -8.65 0.13
C VAL A 24 -25.64 -9.82 -0.66
N SER A 25 -25.71 -9.76 -1.99
CA SER A 25 -25.07 -10.76 -2.85
C SER A 25 -23.55 -10.51 -2.89
N VAL A 26 -22.76 -11.51 -2.50
CA VAL A 26 -21.29 -11.47 -2.55
C VAL A 26 -20.81 -12.36 -3.69
N ARG A 27 -19.87 -11.85 -4.49
CA ARG A 27 -19.26 -12.58 -5.62
C ARG A 27 -17.75 -12.35 -5.60
N TRP A 28 -16.99 -13.39 -5.93
CA TRP A 28 -15.54 -13.33 -6.04
C TRP A 28 -15.12 -13.18 -7.50
N HIS A 29 -14.15 -12.31 -7.74
CA HIS A 29 -13.62 -12.00 -9.06
C HIS A 29 -12.09 -12.02 -8.96
N SER A 30 -11.42 -12.49 -10.01
CA SER A 30 -9.93 -12.56 -10.03
C SER A 30 -9.30 -11.25 -10.50
N SER A 31 -10.06 -10.42 -11.22
CA SER A 31 -9.62 -9.13 -11.72
C SER A 31 -10.75 -8.11 -11.74
N LEU A 32 -10.38 -6.82 -11.86
CA LEU A 32 -11.35 -5.74 -12.06
C LEU A 32 -12.09 -5.83 -13.41
N ASP A 33 -11.56 -6.56 -14.40
CA ASP A 33 -12.21 -6.75 -15.69
C ASP A 33 -13.37 -7.76 -15.62
N ASP A 34 -13.31 -8.69 -14.66
CA ASP A 34 -14.35 -9.71 -14.46
C ASP A 34 -15.62 -9.16 -13.78
N ILE A 35 -15.53 -7.96 -13.22
CA ILE A 35 -16.66 -7.33 -12.50
C ILE A 35 -17.66 -6.79 -13.54
N PRO A 36 -18.97 -7.04 -13.43
CA PRO A 36 -19.98 -6.56 -14.39
C PRO A 36 -20.01 -5.03 -14.58
N ASN A 37 -19.95 -4.58 -15.84
CA ASN A 37 -19.69 -3.19 -16.25
C ASN A 37 -20.96 -2.33 -16.39
N GLU A 38 -21.96 -2.51 -15.53
CA GLU A 38 -23.28 -1.91 -15.74
C GLU A 38 -23.64 -0.86 -14.69
N ASN A 39 -22.92 -0.85 -13.57
CA ASN A 39 -23.23 -0.03 -12.40
C ASN A 39 -22.03 0.83 -11.97
N PRO A 40 -22.28 1.96 -11.29
CA PRO A 40 -21.22 2.71 -10.61
C PRO A 40 -20.40 1.83 -9.67
N LEU A 41 -19.09 2.06 -9.64
CA LEU A 41 -18.16 1.28 -8.80
C LEU A 41 -17.75 2.06 -7.55
N LEU A 42 -17.98 1.50 -6.37
CA LEU A 42 -17.28 1.90 -5.15
C LEU A 42 -16.16 0.90 -4.88
N LEU A 43 -14.92 1.32 -5.08
CA LEU A 43 -13.73 0.51 -4.87
C LEU A 43 -13.10 0.86 -3.52
N VAL A 44 -12.80 -0.14 -2.69
CA VAL A 44 -12.01 0.02 -1.48
C VAL A 44 -10.81 -0.90 -1.56
N GLY A 45 -9.61 -0.34 -1.47
CA GLY A 45 -8.36 -1.08 -1.30
C GLY A 45 -7.72 -0.64 0.02
N HIS A 46 -7.43 -1.57 0.91
CA HIS A 46 -6.81 -1.30 2.21
C HIS A 46 -5.67 -2.29 2.40
N GLU A 47 -4.42 -1.81 2.49
CA GLU A 47 -3.21 -2.64 2.53
C GLU A 47 -3.18 -3.64 1.36
N PHE A 48 -3.36 -3.10 0.15
CA PHE A 48 -3.40 -3.89 -1.09
C PHE A 48 -2.26 -3.50 -2.02
N LEU A 49 -1.89 -2.23 -2.04
CA LEU A 49 -0.95 -1.69 -3.01
C LEU A 49 0.49 -1.91 -2.56
N ASP A 50 0.75 -1.94 -1.26
CA ASP A 50 2.07 -2.18 -0.67
C ASP A 50 2.60 -3.59 -0.92
N ALA A 51 1.71 -4.55 -1.15
CA ALA A 51 2.02 -5.92 -1.53
C ALA A 51 2.30 -6.09 -3.04
N LEU A 52 2.08 -5.05 -3.87
CA LEU A 52 2.30 -5.14 -5.31
C LEU A 52 3.79 -5.03 -5.66
N PRO A 53 4.25 -5.74 -6.72
CA PRO A 53 5.66 -5.77 -7.07
C PRO A 53 6.20 -4.39 -7.47
N ILE A 54 7.38 -4.06 -6.95
CA ILE A 54 8.09 -2.81 -7.22
C ILE A 54 9.37 -3.06 -8.02
N HIS A 55 9.83 -2.02 -8.70
CA HIS A 55 11.20 -1.89 -9.19
C HIS A 55 11.95 -0.89 -8.31
N GLN A 56 13.20 -1.18 -7.98
CA GLN A 56 14.07 -0.27 -7.24
C GLN A 56 15.20 0.23 -8.15
N PHE A 57 15.52 1.51 -8.09
CA PHE A 57 16.56 2.14 -8.90
C PHE A 57 17.55 2.89 -8.02
N CYS A 58 18.83 2.82 -8.37
CA CYS A 58 19.91 3.59 -7.76
C CYS A 58 20.55 4.50 -8.80
N ARG A 59 20.83 5.75 -8.42
CA ARG A 59 21.54 6.72 -9.25
C ARG A 59 23.03 6.43 -9.24
N THR A 60 23.64 6.48 -10.42
CA THR A 60 25.09 6.35 -10.60
C THR A 60 25.61 7.49 -11.49
N ASP A 61 26.93 7.65 -11.59
CA ASP A 61 27.57 8.61 -12.51
C ASP A 61 27.17 8.38 -13.98
N LYS A 62 26.72 7.16 -14.31
CA LYS A 62 26.28 6.77 -15.66
C LYS A 62 24.75 6.72 -15.78
N GLY A 63 24.04 7.41 -14.88
CA GLY A 63 22.57 7.46 -14.80
C GLY A 63 21.96 6.39 -13.89
N TRP A 64 20.64 6.26 -13.94
CA TRP A 64 19.90 5.29 -13.13
C TRP A 64 20.23 3.84 -13.51
N ARG A 65 20.34 2.97 -12.51
CA ARG A 65 20.48 1.52 -12.64
C ARG A 65 19.44 0.82 -11.79
N GLU A 66 18.89 -0.26 -12.31
CA GLU A 66 17.96 -1.09 -11.58
C GLU A 66 18.69 -1.94 -10.55
N ARG A 67 18.13 -2.04 -9.35
CA ARG A 67 18.54 -2.97 -8.30
C ARG A 67 17.85 -4.30 -8.56
N MET A 68 18.65 -5.33 -8.74
CA MET A 68 18.27 -6.69 -9.09
C MET A 68 18.59 -7.63 -7.93
N VAL A 69 18.08 -8.86 -7.99
CA VAL A 69 18.47 -9.95 -7.09
C VAL A 69 19.35 -10.92 -7.87
N ASP A 70 20.49 -11.30 -7.30
CA ASP A 70 21.43 -12.26 -7.89
C ASP A 70 21.99 -13.21 -6.81
N VAL A 71 22.63 -14.29 -7.23
CA VAL A 71 23.25 -15.28 -6.36
C VAL A 71 24.71 -14.90 -6.10
N ARG A 72 25.12 -14.89 -4.83
CA ARG A 72 26.52 -14.72 -4.42
C ARG A 72 27.03 -15.90 -3.62
N GLU A 73 28.33 -16.14 -3.68
CA GLU A 73 28.99 -17.05 -2.75
C GLU A 73 28.98 -16.47 -1.33
N HIS A 74 28.71 -17.31 -0.33
CA HIS A 74 28.65 -16.96 1.08
C HIS A 74 30.08 -16.69 1.61
N THR A 75 30.63 -15.52 1.30
CA THR A 75 31.89 -15.04 1.86
C THR A 75 31.63 -14.24 3.14
N ALA A 76 32.58 -14.22 4.08
CA ALA A 76 32.49 -13.41 5.31
C ALA A 76 32.32 -11.90 5.02
N GLU A 77 32.59 -11.48 3.79
CA GLU A 77 32.52 -10.12 3.27
C GLU A 77 31.15 -9.73 2.68
N ALA A 78 30.18 -10.66 2.60
CA ALA A 78 28.82 -10.42 2.10
C ALA A 78 27.97 -9.49 3.01
N ARG A 79 28.60 -8.76 3.93
CA ARG A 79 27.97 -7.88 4.92
C ARG A 79 27.76 -6.45 4.45
N ARG A 80 27.76 -6.20 3.14
CA ARG A 80 27.75 -4.83 2.60
C ARG A 80 26.58 -4.52 1.68
N TRP A 81 25.38 -4.92 2.09
CA TRP A 81 24.13 -4.19 1.79
C TRP A 81 23.00 -4.68 2.71
N ALA A 82 23.22 -4.67 4.03
CA ALA A 82 22.07 -4.64 4.91
C ALA A 82 21.44 -3.26 4.70
N SER A 83 20.32 -3.17 3.95
CA SER A 83 19.46 -1.98 4.06
C SER A 83 19.27 -1.78 5.55
N PRO A 84 19.76 -0.68 6.16
CA PRO A 84 19.40 -0.42 7.53
C PRO A 84 17.89 -0.36 7.51
N VAL A 85 17.23 -1.24 8.27
CA VAL A 85 15.81 -1.10 8.56
C VAL A 85 15.70 0.26 9.24
N ARG A 86 15.49 1.32 8.46
CA ARG A 86 15.35 2.68 8.97
C ARG A 86 13.95 2.74 9.53
N SER A 87 13.82 2.54 10.83
CA SER A 87 12.65 3.02 11.56
C SER A 87 12.58 4.52 11.35
N ARG A 88 11.51 5.00 10.69
CA ARG A 88 11.23 6.44 10.62
C ARG A 88 10.94 6.93 12.03
N SER A 89 11.92 7.57 12.67
CA SER A 89 11.71 8.50 13.78
C SER A 89 12.89 9.48 13.90
N ASP A 90 13.14 10.27 12.86
CA ASP A 90 13.77 11.57 13.09
C ASP A 90 12.71 12.49 13.70
N LYS A 91 12.85 12.68 15.02
CA LYS A 91 12.04 13.47 15.98
C LYS A 91 11.04 12.66 16.81
N GLY A 92 11.55 12.22 17.96
CA GLY A 92 10.73 11.91 19.15
C GLY A 92 10.39 10.44 19.29
N HIS A 93 11.36 9.68 19.81
CA HIS A 93 11.24 8.54 20.75
C HIS A 93 12.50 7.68 20.59
N GLU A 94 13.64 8.24 20.98
CA GLU A 94 14.79 7.46 21.45
C GLU A 94 14.34 6.71 22.71
N ALA A 95 13.86 5.47 22.56
CA ALA A 95 13.93 4.36 23.53
C ALA A 95 12.89 3.28 23.20
N ALA A 96 13.13 2.48 22.14
CA ALA A 96 12.65 1.08 22.07
C ALA A 96 13.01 0.33 20.77
N ALA A 97 13.53 0.98 19.72
CA ALA A 97 13.89 0.29 18.46
C ALA A 97 15.39 0.23 18.14
N SER A 98 16.25 0.63 19.08
CA SER A 98 17.72 0.63 18.91
C SER A 98 18.42 -0.66 19.41
N ALA A 99 17.68 -1.72 19.72
CA ALA A 99 18.27 -2.92 20.34
C ALA A 99 17.66 -4.24 19.83
N ALA A 100 17.50 -4.42 18.51
CA ALA A 100 17.35 -5.76 17.93
C ALA A 100 17.57 -5.83 16.40
N ALA A 101 18.26 -4.87 15.77
CA ALA A 101 18.89 -5.14 14.48
C ALA A 101 20.12 -6.04 14.69
N GLN A 102 19.93 -7.19 15.35
CA GLN A 102 20.78 -8.32 15.09
C GLN A 102 20.58 -8.59 13.61
N ALA A 103 21.63 -8.39 12.81
CA ALA A 103 21.66 -8.84 11.43
C ALA A 103 21.38 -10.34 11.45
N VAL A 104 20.11 -10.72 11.36
CA VAL A 104 19.70 -12.11 11.18
C VAL A 104 20.33 -12.48 9.85
N PRO A 105 21.32 -13.41 9.84
CA PRO A 105 21.96 -13.77 8.59
C PRO A 105 20.90 -14.19 7.59
N ILE A 106 21.03 -13.71 6.35
CA ILE A 106 20.16 -14.14 5.24
C ILE A 106 20.34 -15.65 5.15
N ARG A 107 19.30 -16.39 5.53
CA ARG A 107 19.28 -17.86 5.44
C ARG A 107 18.22 -18.20 4.40
N ASN A 108 18.64 -18.90 3.35
CA ASN A 108 17.90 -19.90 2.54
C ASN A 108 18.76 -20.33 1.34
N LEU A 109 18.71 -21.52 0.73
CA LEU A 109 18.10 -22.86 0.88
C LEU A 109 19.23 -23.76 0.32
N ASP A 110 19.98 -24.61 1.01
CA ASP A 110 19.51 -25.77 1.75
C ASP A 110 20.50 -26.20 2.84
N GLU A 111 21.74 -25.66 2.90
CA GLU A 111 22.72 -25.86 3.99
C GLU A 111 24.09 -25.16 3.77
N ASP A 112 24.45 -24.70 2.56
CA ASP A 112 25.84 -24.26 2.25
C ASP A 112 26.00 -23.10 1.21
N SER A 113 27.07 -22.31 1.38
CA SER A 113 27.89 -21.62 0.37
C SER A 113 27.29 -20.60 -0.63
N ARG A 114 25.97 -20.45 -0.83
CA ARG A 114 25.38 -19.44 -1.73
C ARG A 114 24.17 -18.72 -1.12
N VAL A 115 24.06 -17.41 -1.32
CA VAL A 115 22.98 -16.55 -0.80
C VAL A 115 22.43 -15.62 -1.88
N LEU A 116 21.15 -15.25 -1.77
CA LEU A 116 20.59 -14.16 -2.56
C LEU A 116 21.04 -12.81 -2.01
N ASP A 117 21.48 -11.92 -2.89
CA ASP A 117 21.89 -10.56 -2.55
C ASP A 117 21.35 -9.57 -3.58
N PHE A 118 21.24 -8.31 -3.17
CA PHE A 118 20.91 -7.23 -4.07
C PHE A 118 22.15 -6.78 -4.86
N VAL A 119 21.99 -6.64 -6.16
CA VAL A 119 23.05 -6.17 -7.07
C VAL A 119 22.52 -5.03 -7.94
N LEU A 120 23.42 -4.21 -8.49
CA LEU A 120 23.04 -3.19 -9.47
C LEU A 120 23.27 -3.72 -10.88
N ALA A 121 22.30 -3.49 -11.75
CA ALA A 121 22.45 -3.79 -13.17
C ALA A 121 23.68 -3.04 -13.74
N PRO A 122 24.56 -3.70 -14.50
CA PRO A 122 25.77 -3.06 -15.03
C PRO A 122 25.47 -2.02 -16.12
N SER A 123 24.35 -2.21 -16.83
CA SER A 123 23.84 -1.34 -17.89
C SER A 123 22.37 -0.98 -17.63
N PRO A 124 21.84 0.08 -18.26
CA PRO A 124 20.41 0.36 -18.21
C PRO A 124 19.57 -0.84 -18.66
N THR A 125 18.53 -1.14 -17.90
CA THR A 125 17.52 -2.16 -18.22
C THR A 125 16.35 -1.50 -18.97
N PRO A 126 15.44 -2.28 -19.61
CA PRO A 126 14.22 -1.70 -20.17
C PRO A 126 13.40 -0.92 -19.13
N ALA A 127 13.31 -1.41 -17.89
CA ALA A 127 12.60 -0.72 -16.81
C ALA A 127 13.31 0.58 -16.43
N SER A 128 14.64 0.57 -16.28
CA SER A 128 15.37 1.78 -15.95
C SER A 128 15.31 2.81 -17.07
N ALA A 129 15.33 2.39 -18.34
CA ALA A 129 15.17 3.27 -19.48
C ALA A 129 13.77 3.90 -19.53
N LEU A 130 12.73 3.11 -19.21
CA LEU A 130 11.34 3.57 -19.19
C LEU A 130 11.06 4.56 -18.06
N PHE A 131 11.53 4.27 -16.84
CA PHE A 131 11.17 5.04 -15.66
C PHE A 131 12.15 6.16 -15.30
N ALA A 132 13.41 6.10 -15.74
CA ALA A 132 14.42 7.12 -15.41
C ALA A 132 13.97 8.58 -15.65
N PRO A 133 13.23 8.93 -16.72
CA PRO A 133 12.75 10.30 -16.93
C PRO A 133 11.75 10.78 -15.87
N GLU A 134 11.09 9.86 -15.15
CA GLU A 134 10.09 10.16 -14.13
C GLU A 134 10.65 10.17 -12.70
N LEU A 135 11.88 9.68 -12.51
CA LEU A 135 12.50 9.59 -11.19
C LEU A 135 12.99 10.97 -10.71
N PRO A 136 12.93 11.27 -9.40
CA PRO A 136 13.35 12.56 -8.87
C PRO A 136 14.83 12.84 -9.16
N GLY A 137 15.14 13.98 -9.76
CA GLY A 137 16.49 14.33 -10.20
C GLY A 137 17.47 14.62 -9.06
N ASP A 138 17.01 14.71 -7.81
CA ASP A 138 17.79 14.89 -6.58
C ASP A 138 17.87 13.61 -5.73
N ALA A 139 17.15 12.55 -6.11
CA ALA A 139 17.17 11.29 -5.39
C ALA A 139 18.39 10.42 -5.76
N GLU A 140 18.92 9.71 -4.77
CA GLU A 140 19.92 8.67 -4.96
C GLU A 140 19.29 7.30 -5.22
N GLN A 141 18.08 7.08 -4.69
CA GLN A 141 17.32 5.85 -4.82
C GLN A 141 15.85 6.18 -5.04
N ALA A 142 15.17 5.34 -5.81
CA ALA A 142 13.75 5.49 -6.05
C ALA A 142 13.08 4.15 -6.32
N GLU A 143 11.83 4.01 -5.88
CA GLU A 143 10.98 2.86 -6.10
C GLU A 143 9.82 3.23 -7.01
N VAL A 144 9.43 2.29 -7.88
CA VAL A 144 8.28 2.45 -8.78
C VAL A 144 7.46 1.18 -8.75
N CYS A 145 6.13 1.31 -8.64
CA CYS A 145 5.19 0.20 -8.75
C CYS A 145 4.34 0.30 -10.04
N PRO A 146 4.75 -0.34 -11.14
CA PRO A 146 3.96 -0.36 -12.38
C PRO A 146 2.60 -1.03 -12.21
N ALA A 147 2.52 -2.06 -11.36
CA ALA A 147 1.29 -2.80 -11.08
C ALA A 147 0.23 -1.90 -10.43
N ALA A 148 0.60 -1.12 -9.40
CA ALA A 148 -0.30 -0.16 -8.76
C ALA A 148 -0.78 0.93 -9.75
N ARG A 149 0.10 1.40 -10.63
CA ARG A 149 -0.26 2.34 -11.71
C ARG A 149 -1.26 1.73 -12.69
N ALA A 150 -1.04 0.48 -13.11
CA ALA A 150 -1.93 -0.24 -14.02
C ALA A 150 -3.31 -0.49 -13.40
N PHE A 151 -3.35 -0.96 -12.15
CA PHE A 151 -4.57 -1.15 -11.37
C PHE A 151 -5.35 0.17 -11.24
N THR A 152 -4.67 1.25 -10.86
CA THR A 152 -5.29 2.58 -10.73
C THR A 152 -5.82 3.09 -12.06
N LYS A 153 -5.10 2.86 -13.16
CA LYS A 153 -5.56 3.22 -14.52
C LYS A 153 -6.83 2.47 -14.91
N GLN A 154 -6.92 1.19 -14.57
CA GLN A 154 -8.09 0.36 -14.83
C GLN A 154 -9.30 0.83 -14.01
N ALA A 155 -9.11 1.06 -12.71
CA ALA A 155 -10.15 1.61 -11.83
C ALA A 155 -10.61 3.00 -12.31
N ALA A 156 -9.68 3.88 -12.69
CA ALA A 156 -9.98 5.21 -13.24
C ALA A 156 -10.80 5.12 -14.54
N LYS A 157 -10.42 4.23 -15.47
CA LYS A 157 -11.19 4.00 -16.70
C LYS A 157 -12.63 3.58 -16.39
N ARG A 158 -12.81 2.67 -15.43
CA ARG A 158 -14.11 2.12 -15.04
C ARG A 158 -14.99 3.17 -14.37
N ILE A 159 -14.46 3.89 -13.39
CA ILE A 159 -15.18 4.97 -12.68
C ILE A 159 -15.51 6.12 -13.62
N ARG A 160 -14.63 6.44 -14.58
CA ARG A 160 -14.93 7.42 -15.62
C ARG A 160 -16.14 7.01 -16.47
N GLN A 161 -16.20 5.74 -16.86
CA GLN A 161 -17.22 5.27 -17.80
C GLN A 161 -18.59 5.04 -17.13
N PHE A 162 -18.61 4.56 -15.88
CA PHE A 162 -19.85 4.12 -15.21
C PHE A 162 -20.17 4.90 -13.93
N GLY A 163 -19.33 5.87 -13.56
CA GLY A 163 -19.44 6.60 -12.30
C GLY A 163 -18.88 5.82 -11.10
N GLY A 164 -18.91 6.47 -9.93
CA GLY A 164 -18.45 5.90 -8.67
C GLY A 164 -17.20 6.56 -8.09
N ALA A 165 -16.51 5.86 -7.20
CA ALA A 165 -15.35 6.34 -6.46
C ALA A 165 -14.42 5.19 -6.06
N ALA A 166 -13.16 5.53 -5.80
CA ALA A 166 -12.18 4.64 -5.20
C ALA A 166 -11.61 5.26 -3.92
N LEU A 167 -11.39 4.43 -2.91
CA LEU A 167 -10.71 4.73 -1.66
C LEU A 167 -9.57 3.73 -1.48
N LEU A 168 -8.34 4.20 -1.55
CA LEU A 168 -7.12 3.40 -1.44
C LEU A 168 -6.37 3.85 -0.19
N ILE A 169 -6.15 2.94 0.74
CA ILE A 169 -5.57 3.21 2.06
C ILE A 169 -4.34 2.32 2.21
N ASP A 170 -3.19 2.95 2.36
CA ASP A 170 -1.93 2.21 2.44
C ASP A 170 -0.80 3.05 3.05
N TYR A 171 0.33 2.40 3.37
CA TYR A 171 1.55 3.08 3.78
C TYR A 171 2.16 3.81 2.58
N GLY A 172 2.60 5.05 2.77
CA GLY A 172 3.27 5.77 1.69
C GLY A 172 3.25 7.28 1.83
N ASP A 173 3.51 7.95 0.71
CA ASP A 173 3.62 9.40 0.64
C ASP A 173 3.28 9.96 -0.76
N ASP A 174 3.13 11.27 -0.89
CA ASP A 174 2.88 11.96 -2.17
C ASP A 174 4.20 12.24 -2.93
N ARG A 175 5.12 11.28 -2.91
CA ARG A 175 6.39 11.29 -3.66
C ARG A 175 6.94 9.87 -3.84
N PRO A 176 7.83 9.63 -4.82
CA PRO A 176 8.51 8.35 -4.97
C PRO A 176 9.28 7.96 -3.68
N PRO A 177 9.10 6.73 -3.16
CA PRO A 177 9.87 6.23 -2.02
C PRO A 177 11.31 5.91 -2.44
N PRO A 178 12.31 6.02 -1.53
CA PRO A 178 13.71 5.74 -1.87
C PRO A 178 14.10 4.26 -1.80
N ASP A 179 13.97 3.63 -0.63
CA ASP A 179 14.25 2.21 -0.34
C ASP A 179 13.39 1.81 0.86
N THR A 180 12.24 1.20 0.59
CA THR A 180 11.22 0.90 1.59
C THR A 180 10.78 -0.56 1.60
N LEU A 181 11.23 -1.36 0.63
CA LEU A 181 11.02 -2.81 0.63
C LEU A 181 11.49 -3.42 1.96
N ARG A 182 10.56 -4.06 2.68
CA ARG A 182 10.84 -4.69 3.96
C ARG A 182 10.26 -6.09 4.03
N GLY A 183 10.94 -6.97 4.75
CA GLY A 183 10.44 -8.29 5.11
C GLY A 183 9.83 -8.29 6.51
N ILE A 184 8.71 -8.96 6.69
CA ILE A 184 8.04 -9.12 7.97
C ILE A 184 7.85 -10.62 8.23
N LEU A 185 8.37 -11.10 9.36
CA LEU A 185 8.21 -12.48 9.80
C LEU A 185 7.94 -12.51 11.29
N GLN A 186 6.86 -13.18 11.71
CA GLN A 186 6.46 -13.30 13.12
C GLN A 186 6.43 -11.94 13.86
N HIS A 187 5.84 -10.92 13.22
CA HIS A 187 5.72 -9.54 13.72
C HIS A 187 7.07 -8.84 13.96
N ARG A 188 8.13 -9.24 13.24
CA ARG A 188 9.45 -8.60 13.29
C ARG A 188 9.95 -8.28 11.89
N PHE A 189 10.63 -7.14 11.77
CA PHE A 189 11.33 -6.82 10.54
C PHE A 189 12.52 -7.74 10.33
N VAL A 190 12.59 -8.33 9.14
CA VAL A 190 13.69 -9.16 8.67
C VAL A 190 14.17 -8.64 7.32
N HIS A 191 15.32 -9.12 6.86
CA HIS A 191 15.79 -8.79 5.53
C HIS A 191 14.78 -9.30 4.47
N PRO A 192 14.45 -8.54 3.41
CA PRO A 192 13.49 -8.97 2.39
C PRO A 192 13.84 -10.30 1.68
N LEU A 193 15.13 -10.60 1.55
CA LEU A 193 15.62 -11.85 0.95
C LEU A 193 15.83 -12.98 1.98
N HIS A 194 15.45 -12.75 3.25
CA HIS A 194 15.44 -13.82 4.25
C HIS A 194 14.29 -14.78 3.92
N LEU A 195 14.55 -16.09 4.00
CA LEU A 195 13.58 -17.15 3.74
C LEU A 195 12.55 -16.87 2.61
N PRO A 196 12.97 -16.71 1.32
CA PRO A 196 12.05 -16.35 0.26
C PRO A 196 10.85 -17.31 0.16
N GLY A 197 9.63 -16.74 0.12
CA GLY A 197 8.38 -17.50 0.15
C GLY A 197 7.77 -17.66 1.55
N GLU A 198 8.55 -17.47 2.62
CA GLU A 198 8.07 -17.49 4.01
C GLU A 198 7.95 -16.09 4.63
N VAL A 199 8.72 -15.14 4.12
CA VAL A 199 8.70 -13.74 4.57
C VAL A 199 7.65 -12.95 3.81
N ASP A 200 6.83 -12.21 4.56
CA ASP A 200 5.87 -11.26 4.01
C ASP A 200 6.59 -9.98 3.56
N LEU A 201 6.22 -9.45 2.39
CA LEU A 201 6.92 -8.33 1.75
C LEU A 201 5.98 -7.15 1.58
N SER A 202 6.43 -5.96 1.97
CA SER A 202 5.69 -4.71 1.82
C SER A 202 6.60 -3.55 1.46
N ALA A 203 6.11 -2.62 0.63
CA ALA A 203 6.79 -1.40 0.18
C ALA A 203 5.86 -0.18 0.26
N ASP A 204 6.41 1.00 0.53
CA ASP A 204 5.64 2.25 0.61
C ASP A 204 5.07 2.58 -0.79
N VAL A 205 3.83 3.07 -0.80
CA VAL A 205 3.12 3.47 -2.02
C VAL A 205 3.47 4.90 -2.43
N ASP A 206 3.81 5.08 -3.71
CA ASP A 206 3.92 6.40 -4.34
C ASP A 206 2.53 6.90 -4.76
N PHE A 207 1.86 7.64 -3.86
CA PHE A 207 0.56 8.22 -4.16
C PHE A 207 0.63 9.36 -5.20
N SER A 208 1.80 9.96 -5.41
CA SER A 208 1.99 10.97 -6.47
C SER A 208 1.86 10.34 -7.86
N ALA A 209 2.34 9.10 -8.03
CA ALA A 209 2.19 8.36 -9.27
C ALA A 209 0.73 7.99 -9.54
N LEU A 210 -0.01 7.55 -8.51
CA LEU A 210 -1.44 7.23 -8.66
C LEU A 210 -2.24 8.48 -9.02
N ARG A 211 -1.96 9.62 -8.36
CA ARG A 211 -2.54 10.92 -8.67
C ARG A 211 -2.30 11.34 -10.11
N ARG A 212 -1.08 11.16 -10.62
CA ARG A 212 -0.72 11.47 -12.01
C ARG A 212 -1.53 10.62 -12.99
N VAL A 213 -1.65 9.31 -12.73
CA VAL A 213 -2.47 8.39 -13.53
C VAL A 213 -3.92 8.84 -13.59
N VAL A 214 -4.52 9.17 -12.44
CA VAL A 214 -5.92 9.63 -12.38
C VAL A 214 -6.11 10.94 -13.15
N ARG A 215 -5.24 11.93 -12.93
CA ARG A 215 -5.31 13.24 -13.61
C ARG A 215 -5.14 13.14 -15.12
N GLN A 216 -4.30 12.21 -15.59
CA GLN A 216 -4.11 11.95 -17.02
C GLN A 216 -5.27 11.16 -17.65
N ALA A 217 -6.02 10.39 -16.85
CA ALA A 217 -7.08 9.53 -17.37
C ALA A 217 -8.34 10.30 -17.82
N SER A 218 -8.74 11.34 -17.08
CA SER A 218 -9.83 12.25 -17.47
C SER A 218 -9.95 13.46 -16.53
N PRO A 219 -10.31 14.66 -17.04
CA PRO A 219 -10.71 15.80 -16.20
C PRO A 219 -12.03 15.56 -15.45
N GLU A 220 -12.82 14.56 -15.83
CA GLU A 220 -14.07 14.16 -15.14
C GLU A 220 -13.81 13.32 -13.87
N LEU A 221 -12.55 13.03 -13.56
CA LEU A 221 -12.15 12.38 -12.32
C LEU A 221 -11.60 13.43 -11.35
N ARG A 222 -12.27 13.57 -10.20
CA ARG A 222 -11.81 14.39 -9.09
C ARG A 222 -10.86 13.58 -8.23
N CYS A 223 -9.75 14.18 -7.82
CA CYS A 223 -8.77 13.55 -6.94
C CYS A 223 -8.33 14.58 -5.88
N PRO A 224 -8.90 14.54 -4.65
CA PRO A 224 -8.52 15.45 -3.58
C PRO A 224 -7.04 15.25 -3.16
N PRO A 225 -6.46 16.21 -2.42
CA PRO A 225 -5.14 16.04 -1.79
C PRO A 225 -5.05 14.75 -0.97
N LEU A 226 -3.83 14.22 -0.82
CA LEU A 226 -3.60 13.06 0.04
C LEU A 226 -3.96 13.42 1.48
N SER A 227 -4.72 12.55 2.16
CA SER A 227 -5.03 12.72 3.58
C SER A 227 -4.22 11.74 4.40
N THR A 228 -3.93 12.07 5.66
CA THR A 228 -3.47 11.07 6.63
C THR A 228 -4.66 10.22 7.08
N GLN A 229 -4.39 9.00 7.56
CA GLN A 229 -5.44 8.17 8.15
C GLN A 229 -6.12 8.86 9.32
N ARG A 230 -5.34 9.52 10.18
CA ARG A 230 -5.86 10.29 11.32
C ARG A 230 -6.86 11.35 10.87
N ASP A 231 -6.48 12.19 9.92
CA ASP A 231 -7.31 13.31 9.49
C ASP A 231 -8.58 12.80 8.79
N PHE A 232 -8.46 11.78 7.95
CA PHE A 232 -9.59 11.13 7.30
C PHE A 232 -10.57 10.53 8.33
N LEU A 233 -10.08 9.72 9.29
CA LEU A 233 -10.93 9.10 10.31
C LEU A 233 -11.56 10.14 11.24
N GLY A 234 -10.82 11.19 11.58
CA GLY A 234 -11.32 12.33 12.34
C GLY A 234 -12.47 13.02 11.61
N ALA A 235 -12.29 13.35 10.33
CA ALA A 235 -13.31 13.96 9.48
C ALA A 235 -14.54 13.04 9.27
N MET A 236 -14.35 11.73 9.25
CA MET A 236 -15.42 10.73 9.18
C MET A 236 -16.11 10.47 10.53
N GLY A 237 -15.69 11.15 11.62
CA GLY A 237 -16.38 11.11 12.91
C GLY A 237 -16.00 9.93 13.80
N LEU A 238 -14.77 9.42 13.71
CA LEU A 238 -14.28 8.32 14.55
C LEU A 238 -14.58 8.55 16.05
N GLU A 239 -14.34 9.75 16.56
CA GLU A 239 -14.56 10.08 17.97
C GLU A 239 -16.04 9.88 18.39
N HIS A 240 -16.98 10.31 17.55
CA HIS A 240 -18.41 10.13 17.80
C HIS A 240 -18.78 8.65 17.83
N ARG A 241 -18.22 7.85 16.91
CA ARG A 241 -18.45 6.41 16.86
C ARG A 241 -17.89 5.70 18.08
N VAL A 242 -16.67 6.03 18.51
CA VAL A 242 -16.04 5.48 19.71
C VAL A 242 -16.87 5.82 20.96
N ARG A 243 -17.29 7.09 21.12
CA ARG A 243 -18.18 7.49 22.23
C ARG A 243 -19.48 6.70 22.26
N ALA A 244 -20.09 6.45 21.10
CA ALA A 244 -21.32 5.66 21.02
C ALA A 244 -21.08 4.21 21.44
N LEU A 245 -20.01 3.58 20.95
CA LEU A 245 -19.66 2.19 21.29
C LEU A 245 -19.33 2.02 22.79
N LEU A 246 -18.69 3.03 23.40
CA LEU A 246 -18.35 3.02 24.82
C LEU A 246 -19.56 3.05 25.77
N ARG A 247 -20.76 3.39 25.26
CA ARG A 247 -22.02 3.36 26.03
C ARG A 247 -22.60 1.97 26.15
N THR A 248 -22.29 1.08 25.20
CA THR A 248 -22.90 -0.26 25.09
C THR A 248 -21.89 -1.40 25.24
N CYS A 249 -20.59 -1.11 25.26
CA CYS A 249 -19.55 -2.11 25.34
C CYS A 249 -19.47 -2.78 26.73
N THR A 250 -19.02 -4.04 26.75
CA THR A 250 -18.65 -4.72 28.00
C THR A 250 -17.34 -4.18 28.58
N PRO A 251 -17.05 -4.37 29.88
CA PRO A 251 -15.80 -3.89 30.47
C PRO A 251 -14.52 -4.37 29.75
N PRO A 252 -14.39 -5.64 29.31
CA PRO A 252 -13.22 -6.07 28.53
C PRO A 252 -13.09 -5.38 27.17
N GLN A 253 -14.22 -5.08 26.51
CA GLN A 253 -14.23 -4.41 25.20
C GLN A 253 -13.81 -2.95 25.30
N ARG A 254 -14.13 -2.29 26.42
CA ARG A 254 -13.84 -0.87 26.62
C ARG A 254 -12.36 -0.55 26.40
N GLN A 255 -11.46 -1.33 27.00
CA GLN A 255 -10.02 -1.08 26.89
C GLN A 255 -9.53 -1.28 25.45
N ALA A 256 -9.90 -2.40 24.83
CA ALA A 256 -9.54 -2.71 23.45
C ALA A 256 -10.07 -1.66 22.44
N LEU A 257 -11.27 -1.12 22.66
CA LEU A 257 -11.84 -0.05 21.83
C LEU A 257 -11.02 1.25 21.93
N ILE A 258 -10.62 1.63 23.14
CA ILE A 258 -9.84 2.85 23.37
C ILE A 258 -8.45 2.69 22.74
N GLU A 259 -7.75 1.59 23.05
CA GLU A 259 -6.41 1.32 22.53
C GLU A 259 -6.41 1.22 21.00
N GLY A 260 -7.38 0.50 20.42
CA GLY A 260 -7.52 0.37 18.98
C GLY A 260 -7.79 1.72 18.31
N ALA A 261 -8.70 2.53 18.86
CA ALA A 261 -8.99 3.85 18.32
C ALA A 261 -7.76 4.78 18.41
N MET A 262 -7.07 4.80 19.55
CA MET A 262 -5.85 5.61 19.72
C MET A 262 -4.76 5.18 18.74
N ARG A 263 -4.55 3.86 18.56
CA ARG A 263 -3.57 3.34 17.61
C ARG A 263 -3.85 3.77 16.17
N LEU A 264 -5.11 3.79 15.75
CA LEU A 264 -5.51 4.19 14.39
C LEU A 264 -5.23 5.67 14.08
N VAL A 265 -5.21 6.53 15.10
CA VAL A 265 -5.01 7.99 14.93
C VAL A 265 -3.72 8.49 15.54
N ASP A 266 -2.84 7.58 15.96
CA ASP A 266 -1.57 7.91 16.60
C ASP A 266 -0.65 8.65 15.62
N GLU A 267 -0.12 9.80 16.06
CA GLU A 267 0.74 10.66 15.24
C GLU A 267 2.09 10.05 14.95
N ALA A 268 2.61 9.23 15.87
CA ALA A 268 3.89 8.54 15.72
C ALA A 268 3.76 7.21 14.97
N GLY A 269 2.53 6.72 14.77
CA GLY A 269 2.22 5.40 14.24
C GLY A 269 1.28 5.46 13.04
N MET A 270 0.23 4.66 13.08
CA MET A 270 -0.64 4.44 11.91
C MET A 270 -1.35 5.70 11.45
N GLY A 271 -1.63 6.64 12.36
CA GLY A 271 -2.39 7.85 12.05
C GLY A 271 -1.74 8.71 10.97
N THR A 272 -0.40 8.77 10.94
CA THR A 272 0.36 9.53 9.93
C THR A 272 1.04 8.63 8.90
N ALA A 273 1.45 7.41 9.28
CA ALA A 273 2.11 6.49 8.36
C ALA A 273 1.18 6.09 7.20
N TYR A 274 -0.08 5.76 7.52
CA TYR A 274 -1.09 5.47 6.52
C TYR A 274 -1.59 6.74 5.87
N LYS A 275 -1.79 6.63 4.56
CA LYS A 275 -2.40 7.66 3.75
C LYS A 275 -3.71 7.16 3.18
N VAL A 276 -4.63 8.09 2.99
CA VAL A 276 -5.91 7.85 2.37
C VAL A 276 -5.95 8.61 1.06
N PHE A 277 -5.94 7.87 -0.04
CA PHE A 277 -6.04 8.39 -1.39
C PHE A 277 -7.40 8.05 -1.96
N ALA A 278 -8.04 9.02 -2.60
CA ALA A 278 -9.31 8.78 -3.26
C ALA A 278 -9.40 9.49 -4.60
N PHE A 279 -10.30 8.99 -5.43
CA PHE A 279 -10.77 9.70 -6.60
C PHE A 279 -12.19 9.28 -6.93
N SER A 280 -12.94 10.16 -7.61
CA SER A 280 -14.33 9.91 -7.95
C SER A 280 -14.72 10.56 -9.26
N HIS A 281 -15.80 10.04 -9.84
CA HIS A 281 -16.46 10.70 -10.95
C HIS A 281 -17.12 12.01 -10.49
N VAL A 282 -17.07 13.05 -11.31
CA VAL A 282 -17.67 14.37 -11.01
C VAL A 282 -19.17 14.33 -10.70
N SER A 283 -19.89 13.28 -11.13
CA SER A 283 -21.32 13.10 -10.85
C SER A 283 -21.64 12.84 -9.37
N LEU A 284 -20.68 12.40 -8.56
CA LEU A 284 -20.87 12.22 -7.12
C LEU A 284 -20.83 13.53 -6.32
N GLY A 285 -20.67 14.67 -7.01
CA GLY A 285 -20.67 15.99 -6.42
C GLY A 285 -19.27 16.57 -6.23
N PRO A 286 -19.19 17.76 -5.61
CA PRO A 286 -17.96 18.54 -5.62
C PRO A 286 -16.90 18.04 -4.64
N GLN A 287 -17.30 17.33 -3.58
CA GLN A 287 -16.45 16.94 -2.46
C GLN A 287 -16.64 15.47 -2.10
N LEU A 288 -15.54 14.78 -1.80
CA LEU A 288 -15.56 13.44 -1.24
C LEU A 288 -15.61 13.51 0.29
N PRO A 289 -16.54 12.78 0.95
CA PRO A 289 -16.58 12.70 2.40
C PRO A 289 -15.23 12.27 2.99
N GLY A 290 -14.84 12.87 4.11
CA GLY A 290 -13.58 12.59 4.80
C GLY A 290 -12.35 13.31 4.22
N PHE A 291 -12.50 14.04 3.11
CA PHE A 291 -11.44 14.87 2.55
C PHE A 291 -11.74 16.36 2.75
N LEU A 292 -10.78 17.07 3.32
CA LEU A 292 -10.87 18.52 3.49
C LEU A 292 -10.80 19.23 2.12
N PRO A 293 -11.49 20.36 1.94
CA PRO A 293 -11.36 21.17 0.72
C PRO A 293 -9.93 21.68 0.56
N SER A 294 -9.43 21.73 -0.67
CA SER A 294 -8.05 22.15 -0.99
C SER A 294 -7.69 23.55 -0.45
N SER A 295 -8.67 24.42 -0.22
CA SER A 295 -8.52 25.76 0.37
C SER A 295 -8.05 25.77 1.83
N PHE A 296 -8.02 24.62 2.52
CA PHE A 296 -7.57 24.49 3.91
C PHE A 296 -6.23 23.76 4.06
N THR A 297 -5.55 23.45 2.94
CA THR A 297 -4.35 22.59 2.92
C THR A 297 -3.06 23.30 2.47
N GLU A 298 -3.07 24.61 2.27
CA GLU A 298 -1.81 25.38 2.16
C GLU A 298 -1.43 25.95 3.53
N PRO A 299 -0.16 25.79 3.99
CA PRO A 299 0.38 26.54 5.11
C PRO A 299 0.60 28.02 4.79
#